data_AF-A0A352B1Y0-F1
#
_entry.id   AF-A0A352B1Y0-F1
#
_cell.length_a   1.000
_cell.length_b   1.000
_cell.length_c   1.000
_cell.angle_alpha   90.00
_cell.angle_beta   90.00
_cell.angle_gamma   90.00
#
_symmetry.space_group_name_H-M   'P 1'
#
loop_
_entity.id
_entity.type
_entity.pdbx_description
1 polymer ?
#
loop_
_entity_poly.entity_id
_entity_poly.type
_entity_poly.pdbx_seq_one_letter_code
_entity_poly.pdbx_strand_id
1 'polypeptide(L)' 'LPVFDLCYTVTDPPLKFFRKLIPPFRLGPIALDLAWTVLLIIVLILQSFARGL' A
#
# COMPACT_ATOMS: atom_id res chain seq x y z
N LEU A 1 -14.31 5.45 -15.48
CA LEU A 1 -13.87 6.85 -15.27
C LEU A 1 -12.34 6.85 -15.25
N PRO A 2 -11.66 7.49 -16.21
CA PRO A 2 -10.22 7.32 -16.47
C PRO A 2 -9.31 7.59 -15.27
N VAL A 3 -9.78 8.38 -14.29
CA VAL A 3 -9.05 8.67 -13.04
C VAL A 3 -8.87 7.42 -12.17
N PHE A 4 -9.87 6.52 -12.13
CA PHE A 4 -9.77 5.29 -11.35
C PHE A 4 -8.74 4.32 -11.95
N ASP A 5 -8.73 4.13 -13.27
CA ASP A 5 -7.76 3.26 -13.95
C ASP A 5 -6.31 3.72 -13.71
N LEU A 6 -6.08 5.02 -13.71
CA LEU A 6 -4.78 5.60 -13.37
C LEU A 6 -4.39 5.33 -11.90
N CYS A 7 -5.30 5.59 -10.96
CA CYS A 7 -5.05 5.32 -9.55
C CYS A 7 -4.70 3.85 -9.28
N TYR A 8 -5.45 2.92 -9.89
CA TYR A 8 -5.19 1.49 -9.77
C TYR A 8 -3.88 1.11 -10.46
N THR A 9 -3.61 1.58 -11.68
CA THR A 9 -2.35 1.30 -12.38
C THR A 9 -1.11 1.74 -11.60
N VAL A 10 -1.18 2.85 -10.85
CA VAL A 10 -0.08 3.34 -10.03
C VAL A 10 0.00 2.63 -8.68
N THR A 11 -1.14 2.25 -8.08
CA THR A 11 -1.20 1.69 -6.72
C THR A 11 -1.05 0.16 -6.70
N ASP A 12 -1.50 -0.54 -7.73
CA ASP A 12 -1.46 -2.00 -7.81
C ASP A 12 -0.04 -2.59 -7.86
N PRO A 13 0.92 -2.04 -8.65
CA PRO A 13 2.29 -2.55 -8.66
C PRO A 13 3.01 -2.49 -7.30
N PRO A 14 3.02 -1.36 -6.56
CA PRO A 14 3.66 -1.31 -5.26
C PRO A 14 2.94 -2.20 -4.25
N LEU A 15 1.61 -2.24 -4.24
CA LEU A 15 0.87 -3.11 -3.32
C LEU A 15 1.17 -4.60 -3.59
N LYS A 16 1.25 -5.02 -4.86
CA LYS A 16 1.66 -6.39 -5.22
C LYS A 16 3.10 -6.71 -4.82
N PHE A 17 4.01 -5.74 -4.89
CA PHE A 17 5.38 -5.90 -4.43
C PHE A 17 5.44 -6.13 -2.92
N PHE A 18 4.76 -5.29 -2.13
CA PHE A 18 4.71 -5.45 -0.67
C PHE A 18 3.98 -6.72 -0.23
N ARG A 19 2.93 -7.14 -0.93
CA ARG A 19 2.23 -8.40 -0.66
C ARG A 19 3.10 -9.65 -0.85
N LYS A 20 4.13 -9.59 -1.70
CA LYS A 20 5.10 -10.68 -1.84
C LYS A 20 6.08 -10.74 -0.67
N LEU A 21 6.40 -9.58 -0.09
CA LEU A 21 7.35 -9.47 1.00
C LEU A 21 6.69 -9.75 2.36
N ILE A 22 5.45 -9.31 2.53
CA ILE A 22 4.68 -9.42 3.77
C ILE A 22 3.39 -10.19 3.45
N PRO A 23 3.35 -11.52 3.67
CA PRO A 23 2.14 -12.29 3.47
C PRO A 23 1.03 -11.78 4.41
N PRO A 24 -0.24 -11.81 3.97
CA PRO A 24 -1.35 -11.35 4.80
C PRO A 24 -1.42 -12.21 6.06
N PHE A 25 -1.30 -11.57 7.23
CA PHE A 25 -1.34 -12.27 8.50
C PHE A 25 -2.79 -12.61 8.83
N ARG A 26 -3.06 -13.90 8.96
CA ARG A 26 -4.40 -14.42 9.25
C ARG A 26 -4.47 -14.78 10.73
N LEU A 27 -5.36 -14.13 11.45
CA LEU A 27 -5.70 -14.42 12.85
C LEU A 27 -7.09 -15.04 12.90
N GLY A 28 -7.14 -16.37 12.86
CA GLY A 28 -8.40 -17.12 12.82
C GLY A 28 -9.26 -16.71 11.60
N PRO A 29 -10.47 -16.17 11.80
CA PRO A 29 -11.33 -15.73 10.69
C PRO A 29 -10.97 -14.34 10.12
N ILE A 30 -10.07 -13.58 10.77
CA ILE A 30 -9.75 -12.20 10.37
C ILE A 30 -8.39 -12.19 9.65
N ALA A 31 -8.37 -11.66 8.43
CA ALA A 31 -7.13 -11.38 7.70
C ALA A 31 -6.75 -9.90 7.85
N LEU A 32 -5.57 -9.64 8.41
CA LEU A 32 -4.99 -8.31 8.44
C LEU A 32 -4.14 -8.13 7.18
N ASP A 33 -4.51 -7.17 6.32
CA ASP A 33 -3.71 -6.80 5.15
C ASP A 33 -2.60 -5.83 5.58
N LEU A 34 -1.52 -6.38 6.13
CA LEU A 34 -0.36 -5.59 6.55
C LEU A 34 0.33 -4.90 5.36
N ALA A 35 0.22 -5.46 4.16
CA ALA A 35 0.85 -4.88 2.98
C ALA A 35 0.27 -3.50 2.64
N TRP A 36 -1.06 -3.36 2.71
CA TRP A 36 -1.74 -2.07 2.55
C TRP A 36 -1.34 -1.08 3.65
N THR A 37 -1.36 -1.51 4.91
CA THR A 37 -1.02 -0.64 6.06
C THR A 37 0.41 -0.12 5.97
N VAL A 38 1.37 -1.00 5.65
CA VAL A 38 2.78 -0.62 5.49
C VAL A 38 2.97 0.33 4.31
N LEU A 39 2.33 0.05 3.17
CA LEU A 39 2.38 0.93 2.00
C LEU A 39 1.87 2.33 2.34
N LEU A 40 0.75 2.42 3.07
CA LEU A 40 0.19 3.70 3.52
C LEU A 40 1.18 4.46 4.40
N ILE A 41 1.79 3.80 5.39
CA ILE A 41 2.79 4.42 6.27
C ILE A 41 3.99 4.94 5.47
N ILE A 42 4.50 4.15 4.52
CA ILE A 42 5.61 4.57 3.65
C ILE A 42 5.23 5.82 2.85
N VAL A 43 4.04 5.85 2.27
CA VAL A 43 3.55 7.01 1.51
C VAL A 43 3.41 8.25 2.40
N LEU A 44 2.91 8.10 3.63
CA LEU A 44 2.81 9.21 4.59
C LEU A 44 4.18 9.77 4.95
N ILE A 45 5.16 8.90 5.19
CA ILE A 45 6.54 9.30 5.46
C ILE A 45 7.11 10.03 4.25
N LEU A 46 6.98 9.45 3.05
CA LEU A 46 7.50 10.02 1.81
C LEU A 46 6.87 11.40 1.51
N GLN A 47 5.57 11.54 1.76
CA GLN A 47 4.84 12.79 1.63
C GLN A 47 5.31 13.83 2.66
N SER A 48 5.64 13.41 3.88
CA SER A 48 6.24 14.28 4.90
C SER A 48 7.59 14.83 4.43
N PHE A 49 8.45 13.97 3.89
CA PHE A 49 9.73 14.39 3.31
C PHE A 49 9.57 15.31 2.11
N ALA A 50 8.63 15.01 1.21
CA ALA A 50 8.38 15.83 0.02
C ALA A 50 7.77 17.21 0.32
N ARG A 51 7.12 17.39 1.49
CA ARG A 51 6.52 18.65 1.93
C ARG A 51 7.41 19.44 2.91
N GLY A 52 8.33 18.77 3.58
CA GLY A 52 9.19 19.34 4.62
C GLY A 52 10.57 19.79 4.13
N LEU A 53 10.89 19.53 2.85
CA LEU A 53 11.97 20.20 2.10
C LEU A 53 11.39 21.41 1.35
#